data_AF-A0A7G2LXQ4-F1
#
_entry.id   AF-A0A7G2LXQ4-F1
#
_cell.length_a   1.000
_cell.length_b   1.000
_cell.length_c   1.000
_cell.angle_alpha   90.00
_cell.angle_beta   90.00
_cell.angle_gamma   90.00
#
_symmetry.space_group_name_H-M   'P 1'
#
loop_
_entity.id
_entity.type
_entity.pdbx_description
1 polymer ?
#
loop_
_entity_poly.entity_id
_entity_poly.type
_entity_poly.pdbx_seq_one_letter_code
_entity_poly.pdbx_strand_id
1 'polypeptide(L)'
;MDEHGSAINALAALPEVAHAAGISDYRICPEGVVQAELNAARAAGARLLVEGQAPYPDLLSDLPDAPPFLWLIGDPALLTRPMISLVGARNASSLGLRMARTL
;
A
#
# COMPACT_ATOMS: atom_id res chain seq x y z
N MET A 1 -15.56 2.09 -1.00
CA MET A 1 -15.57 3.20 -1.98
C MET A 1 -16.83 4.05 -1.82
N ASP A 2 -17.35 4.17 -0.59
CA ASP A 2 -18.81 4.07 -0.39
C ASP A 2 -19.50 5.42 -0.18
N GLU A 3 -18.75 6.50 0.07
CA GLU A 3 -19.33 7.83 0.30
C GLU A 3 -19.44 8.68 -0.98
N HIS A 4 -18.53 8.49 -1.95
CA HIS A 4 -18.47 9.31 -3.18
C HIS A 4 -18.49 8.49 -4.49
N GLY A 5 -18.53 7.16 -4.41
CA GLY A 5 -18.71 6.23 -5.54
C GLY A 5 -17.52 6.10 -6.51
N SER A 6 -16.58 7.05 -6.53
CA SER A 6 -15.34 6.96 -7.31
C SER A 6 -14.21 7.79 -6.69
N ALA A 7 -12.96 7.44 -7.01
CA ALA A 7 -11.78 8.20 -6.56
C ALA A 7 -11.78 9.64 -7.10
N ILE A 8 -12.26 9.87 -8.32
CA ILE A 8 -12.34 11.21 -8.93
C ILE A 8 -13.32 12.09 -8.15
N ASN A 9 -14.50 11.55 -7.82
CA ASN A 9 -15.50 12.28 -7.04
C ASN A 9 -14.99 12.57 -5.63
N ALA A 10 -14.32 11.60 -5.01
CA ALA A 10 -13.70 11.79 -3.70
C ALA A 10 -12.67 12.93 -3.75
N LEU A 11 -11.75 12.92 -4.73
CA LEU A 11 -10.76 13.99 -4.90
C LEU A 11 -11.39 15.37 -5.10
N ALA A 12 -12.52 15.45 -5.83
CA ALA A 12 -13.26 16.69 -6.01
C ALA A 12 -13.92 17.20 -4.72
N ALA A 13 -14.37 16.30 -3.85
CA ALA A 13 -15.03 16.63 -2.57
C ALA A 13 -14.04 16.98 -1.44
N LEU A 14 -12.80 16.48 -1.49
CA LEU A 14 -11.81 16.64 -0.42
C LEU A 14 -11.61 18.09 0.08
N PRO A 15 -11.54 19.13 -0.78
CA PRO A 15 -11.39 20.51 -0.30
C PRO A 15 -12.56 20.97 0.57
N GLU A 16 -13.79 20.62 0.22
CA GLU A 16 -14.99 20.98 1.01
C GLU A 16 -15.02 20.23 2.34
N VAL A 17 -14.70 18.93 2.32
CA VAL A 17 -14.57 18.10 3.54
C VAL A 17 -13.52 18.67 4.48
N ALA A 18 -12.36 19.07 3.95
CA ALA A 18 -11.29 19.67 4.73
C ALA A 18 -11.70 21.03 5.32
N HIS A 19 -12.41 21.87 4.55
CA HIS A 19 -12.92 23.14 5.03
C HIS A 19 -13.92 22.97 6.17
N ALA A 20 -14.85 22.01 6.06
CA ALA A 20 -15.81 21.69 7.11
C ALA A 20 -15.12 21.18 8.40
N ALA A 21 -13.95 20.55 8.27
CA ALA A 21 -13.10 20.14 9.38
C ALA A 21 -12.20 21.27 9.94
N GLY A 22 -12.32 22.50 9.44
CA GLY A 22 -11.56 23.67 9.89
C GLY A 22 -10.19 23.86 9.20
N ILE A 23 -9.92 23.16 8.10
CA ILE A 23 -8.69 23.27 7.31
C ILE A 23 -8.97 24.14 6.08
N SER A 24 -8.51 25.40 6.09
CA SER A 24 -8.79 26.39 5.04
C SER A 24 -7.97 26.22 3.76
N ASP A 25 -6.76 25.68 3.86
CA ASP A 25 -5.77 25.69 2.77
C ASP A 25 -5.42 24.29 2.25
N TYR A 26 -6.37 23.36 2.34
CA TYR A 26 -6.18 22.00 1.83
C TYR A 26 -5.99 22.00 0.31
N ARG A 27 -4.95 21.29 -0.16
CA ARG A 27 -4.67 21.09 -1.57
C ARG A 27 -4.47 19.61 -1.83
N ILE A 28 -5.16 19.08 -2.84
CA ILE A 28 -4.91 17.74 -3.34
C ILE A 28 -3.47 17.62 -3.86
N CYS A 29 -2.94 16.39 -3.86
CA CYS A 29 -1.62 16.13 -4.43
C CYS A 29 -1.58 16.58 -5.91
N PRO A 30 -0.64 17.47 -6.29
CA PRO A 30 -0.53 17.91 -7.68
C PRO A 30 -0.18 16.74 -8.60
N GLU A 31 -0.77 16.72 -9.79
CA GLU A 31 -0.55 15.65 -10.77
C GLU A 31 0.93 15.45 -11.12
N GLY A 32 1.71 16.53 -11.21
CA GLY A 32 3.15 16.46 -11.47
C GLY A 32 3.94 15.69 -10.40
N VAL A 33 3.50 15.74 -9.13
CA VAL A 33 4.11 14.96 -8.04
C VAL A 33 3.77 13.48 -8.19
N VAL A 34 2.50 13.17 -8.47
CA VAL A 34 2.06 11.79 -8.74
C VAL A 34 2.83 11.19 -9.91
N GLN A 35 2.96 11.93 -11.02
CA GLN A 35 3.68 11.47 -12.20
C GLN A 35 5.18 11.28 -11.93
N ALA A 36 5.79 12.15 -11.13
CA ALA A 36 7.19 12.00 -10.70
C ALA A 36 7.38 10.73 -9.87
N GLU A 37 6.48 10.43 -8.93
CA GLU A 37 6.51 9.22 -8.11
C GLU A 37 6.38 7.94 -8.97
N LEU A 38 5.40 7.93 -9.90
CA LEU A 38 5.23 6.80 -10.83
C LEU A 38 6.48 6.56 -11.69
N ASN A 39 7.15 7.64 -12.10
CA ASN A 39 8.38 7.55 -12.88
C ASN A 39 9.57 7.06 -12.03
N ALA A 40 9.70 7.54 -10.79
CA ALA A 40 10.74 7.12 -9.86
C ALA A 40 10.60 5.63 -9.51
N ALA A 41 9.37 5.19 -9.23
CA ALA A 41 9.07 3.78 -8.97
C ALA A 41 9.43 2.90 -10.18
N ARG A 42 9.04 3.33 -11.40
CA ARG A 42 9.42 2.62 -12.63
C ARG A 42 10.94 2.55 -12.81
N ALA A 43 11.66 3.63 -12.53
CA ALA A 43 13.13 3.66 -12.60
C ALA A 43 13.79 2.72 -11.58
N ALA A 44 13.15 2.51 -10.42
CA ALA A 44 13.56 1.55 -9.41
C ALA A 44 13.17 0.09 -9.73
N GLY A 45 12.51 -0.16 -10.86
CA GLY A 45 11.99 -1.48 -11.23
C GLY A 45 10.76 -1.92 -10.43
N ALA A 46 10.08 -0.97 -9.77
CA ALA A 46 8.86 -1.22 -9.04
C ALA A 46 7.63 -1.25 -9.95
N ARG A 47 6.64 -2.04 -9.55
CA ARG A 47 5.33 -2.17 -10.19
C ARG A 47 4.24 -1.77 -9.21
N LEU A 48 3.28 -0.98 -9.66
CA LEU A 48 2.12 -0.62 -8.85
C LEU A 48 1.08 -1.74 -8.95
N LEU A 49 0.70 -2.30 -7.80
CA LEU A 49 -0.43 -3.21 -7.68
C LEU A 49 -1.62 -2.43 -7.15
N VAL A 50 -2.80 -2.75 -7.64
CA VAL A 50 -4.07 -2.11 -7.27
C VAL A 50 -4.93 -3.16 -6.60
N GLU A 51 -5.52 -2.80 -5.45
CA GLU A 51 -6.47 -3.65 -4.75
C GLU A 51 -7.60 -4.12 -5.69
N GLY A 52 -7.99 -5.40 -5.57
CA GLY A 52 -9.00 -6.02 -6.44
C GLY A 52 -8.50 -6.43 -7.84
N GLN A 53 -7.22 -6.23 -8.15
CA GLN A 53 -6.60 -6.70 -9.40
C GLN A 53 -5.45 -7.66 -9.10
N ALA A 54 -5.42 -8.82 -9.77
CA ALA A 54 -4.26 -9.70 -9.71
C ALA A 54 -3.01 -8.95 -10.23
N PRO A 55 -1.83 -9.06 -9.60
CA PRO A 55 -1.45 -10.00 -8.54
C PRO A 55 -1.49 -9.41 -7.11
N TYR A 56 -2.39 -8.47 -6.81
CA TYR A 56 -2.58 -7.99 -5.43
C TYR A 56 -2.94 -9.17 -4.49
N PRO A 57 -2.35 -9.30 -3.28
CA PRO A 57 -2.57 -10.46 -2.44
C PRO A 57 -4.00 -10.51 -1.88
N ASP A 58 -4.74 -11.59 -2.13
CA ASP A 58 -6.12 -11.75 -1.66
C ASP A 58 -6.24 -11.62 -0.13
N LEU A 59 -5.34 -12.28 0.62
CA LEU A 59 -5.31 -12.19 2.09
C LEU A 59 -5.08 -10.77 2.61
N LEU A 60 -4.39 -9.92 1.85
CA LEU A 60 -4.20 -8.51 2.20
C LEU A 60 -5.45 -7.70 1.86
N SER A 61 -6.16 -8.06 0.78
CA SER A 61 -7.42 -7.41 0.36
C SER A 61 -8.57 -7.71 1.31
N ASP A 62 -8.52 -8.83 2.03
CA ASP A 62 -9.53 -9.20 3.04
C ASP A 62 -9.45 -8.35 4.32
N LEU A 63 -8.39 -7.56 4.51
CA LEU A 63 -8.27 -6.67 5.66
C LEU A 63 -9.18 -5.45 5.52
N PRO A 64 -9.81 -4.98 6.61
CA PRO A 64 -10.70 -3.82 6.57
C PRO A 64 -9.98 -2.51 6.19
N ASP A 65 -8.66 -2.45 6.39
CA ASP A 65 -7.79 -1.32 6.07
C ASP A 65 -6.74 -1.70 5.00
N ALA A 66 -7.09 -2.62 4.10
CA ALA A 66 -6.26 -2.99 2.97
C ALA A 66 -5.78 -1.74 2.20
N PRO A 67 -4.49 -1.62 1.91
CA PRO A 67 -4.00 -0.47 1.17
C PRO A 67 -4.51 -0.52 -0.28
N PRO A 68 -5.06 0.58 -0.83
CA PRO A 68 -5.61 0.58 -2.20
C PRO A 68 -4.53 0.35 -3.27
N PHE A 69 -3.26 0.64 -2.92
CA PHE A 69 -2.10 0.48 -3.79
C PHE A 69 -0.91 -0.13 -3.04
N LEU A 70 -0.15 -0.98 -3.72
CA LEU A 70 1.08 -1.57 -3.21
C LEU A 70 2.20 -1.47 -4.25
N TRP A 71 3.38 -0.99 -3.85
CA TRP A 71 4.58 -1.06 -4.70
C TRP A 71 5.26 -2.42 -4.55
N LEU A 72 5.54 -3.09 -5.66
CA LEU A 72 6.22 -4.37 -5.73
C LEU A 72 7.54 -4.26 -6.49
N ILE A 73 8.64 -4.72 -5.89
CA ILE A 73 9.89 -5.05 -6.58
C ILE A 73 10.13 -6.55 -6.44
N GLY A 74 10.46 -7.23 -7.54
CA GLY A 74 10.67 -8.69 -7.55
C GLY A 74 9.55 -9.44 -8.28
N ASP A 75 9.36 -10.72 -7.93
CA ASP A 75 8.46 -11.64 -8.63
C ASP A 75 7.03 -11.63 -8.05
N PRO A 76 6.01 -11.17 -8.80
CA PRO A 76 4.62 -11.17 -8.34
C PRO A 76 4.03 -12.56 -8.13
N ALA A 77 4.56 -13.61 -8.76
CA ALA A 77 4.04 -14.97 -8.59
C ALA A 77 4.21 -15.50 -7.17
N LEU A 78 5.07 -14.87 -6.35
CA LEU A 78 5.22 -15.22 -4.94
C LEU A 78 4.03 -14.77 -4.09
N LEU A 79 3.29 -13.74 -4.51
CA LEU A 79 2.17 -13.18 -3.74
C LEU A 79 0.94 -14.09 -3.73
N THR A 80 0.84 -15.04 -4.67
CA THR A 80 -0.28 -15.99 -4.77
C THR A 80 0.02 -17.33 -4.09
N ARG A 81 1.19 -17.47 -3.46
CA ARG A 81 1.57 -18.69 -2.74
C ARG A 81 1.11 -18.61 -1.29
N PRO A 82 0.86 -19.75 -0.62
CA PRO A 82 0.71 -19.75 0.83
C PRO A 82 1.95 -19.14 1.50
N MET A 83 1.72 -18.18 2.40
CA MET A 83 2.77 -17.44 3.10
C MET A 83 2.60 -17.57 4.61
N ILE A 84 3.71 -17.61 5.34
CA ILE A 84 3.76 -17.48 6.80
C ILE A 84 4.59 -16.25 7.16
N SER A 85 4.17 -15.52 8.18
CA SER A 85 4.96 -14.43 8.73
C SER A 85 5.81 -14.94 9.90
N LEU A 86 7.10 -14.61 9.90
CA LEU A 86 8.03 -14.90 10.99
C LEU A 86 8.59 -13.59 11.55
N VAL A 87 8.18 -13.25 12.78
CA VAL A 87 8.60 -12.03 13.49
C VAL A 87 9.24 -12.37 14.83
N GLY A 88 10.09 -11.49 15.36
CA GLY A 88 10.78 -11.71 16.62
C GLY A 88 11.47 -10.48 17.19
N ALA A 89 12.21 -10.64 18.29
CA ALA A 89 12.91 -9.54 18.94
C ALA A 89 14.02 -8.95 18.05
N ARG A 90 14.12 -7.61 17.99
CA ARG A 90 15.18 -6.90 17.22
C ARG A 90 16.60 -7.24 17.71
N ASN A 91 16.75 -7.48 19.01
CA ASN A 91 17.98 -7.98 19.64
C ASN A 91 17.74 -9.39 20.20
N ALA A 92 17.48 -10.34 19.30
CA ALA A 92 17.21 -11.74 19.66
C ALA A 92 18.47 -12.42 20.23
N SER A 93 18.26 -13.36 21.16
CA SER A 93 19.34 -14.20 21.67
C SER A 93 19.89 -15.14 20.59
N SER A 94 21.11 -15.65 20.78
CA SER A 94 21.70 -16.62 19.85
C SER A 94 20.86 -17.89 19.69
N LEU A 95 20.15 -18.30 20.75
CA LEU A 95 19.20 -19.41 20.71
C LEU A 95 18.00 -19.07 19.83
N GLY A 96 17.39 -17.89 20.02
CA GLY A 96 16.24 -17.44 19.22
C GLY A 96 16.56 -17.37 17.73
N LEU A 97 17.75 -16.87 17.36
CA LEU A 97 18.21 -16.84 15.97
C LEU A 97 18.40 -18.24 15.37
N ARG A 98 18.92 -19.21 16.14
CA ARG A 98 19.06 -20.59 15.66
C ARG A 98 17.70 -21.25 15.45
N MET A 99 16.77 -21.05 16.38
CA MET A 99 15.41 -21.57 16.25
C MET A 99 14.73 -21.00 15.01
N ALA A 100 14.71 -19.68 14.83
CA ALA A 100 14.09 -19.02 13.67
C ALA A 100 14.63 -19.50 12.31
N ARG A 101 15.92 -19.88 12.24
CA ARG A 101 16.54 -20.44 11.03
C ARG A 101 16.12 -21.88 10.71
N THR A 102 15.68 -22.63 11.72
CA THR A 102 15.40 -24.09 11.59
C THR A 102 13.90 -24.38 11.46
N LEU A 103 13.05 -23.36 11.67
CA LEU A 103 11.59 -23.46 11.49
C LEU A 103 11.20 -23.69 10.03
#